data_AF-A0A7V5J2M5-F1
#
_entry.id   AF-A0A7V5J2M5-F1
#
_cell.length_a   1.000
_cell.length_b   1.000
_cell.length_c   1.000
_cell.angle_alpha   90.00
_cell.angle_beta   90.00
_cell.angle_gamma   90.00
#
_symmetry.space_group_name_H-M   'P 1'
#
loop_
_entity.id
_entity.type
_entity.pdbx_description
1 polymer ?
#
loop_
_entity_poly.entity_id
_entity_poly.type
_entity_poly.pdbx_seq_one_letter_code
_entity_poly.pdbx_strand_id
1 'polypeptide(L)'
;MKQYELKAIAHHLQQFSHIKKARRTEDNTIELNFDREHSYFFHMTRGESFVYKSDSIRPLQSYNAPFDTLLHTLVSSAKIIEITLPNNDRILRLTLAPKSSYKEKRIALQFEFTGRYTNAILIDDNEVVIEALRHIDAESSFRVIRPGVELQAIPPVERQHLDQPIDNVDDYLSEKYRAFEAKRIQGLKRQKLLTVSKKRDKLQKLWDKLPNPESLAKEEQRYQNYGNLILANLYQIKPYDTQLTTYDFEGNSITISLPKGILPNRISEYFFNQAKRMRNKAKNIHIEQENLSTQINFYTNMYHAIKQAKETHELELLMPKRGKSKRKKEKVKECEMFWIDDYKVLIGRNSKENQLLLRSAKSNDLWMHIRDIPSSHLIIRTDKQNLPDSVIEKAAKLCVDFSLTQAGDYEVDYCKRRFVKIQEGSNVEYDKYQTLRVRKEGIEIRE
;
A
#
# COMPACT_ATOMS: atom_id res chain seq x y z
N MET A 1 -10.29 -27.08 -3.20
CA MET A 1 -10.45 -27.81 -4.47
C MET A 1 -11.25 -29.09 -4.26
N LYS A 2 -12.14 -29.42 -5.19
CA LYS A 2 -12.88 -30.70 -5.19
C LYS A 2 -12.05 -31.78 -5.92
N GLN A 3 -12.32 -33.04 -5.64
CA GLN A 3 -11.50 -34.14 -6.16
C GLN A 3 -11.69 -34.37 -7.67
N TYR A 4 -12.91 -34.26 -8.23
CA TYR A 4 -13.12 -34.35 -9.68
C TYR A 4 -12.34 -33.27 -10.46
N GLU A 5 -12.19 -32.06 -9.89
CA GLU A 5 -11.39 -30.99 -10.49
C GLU A 5 -9.93 -31.42 -10.61
N LEU A 6 -9.39 -32.06 -9.57
CA LEU A 6 -8.01 -32.57 -9.58
C LEU A 6 -7.84 -33.74 -10.54
N LYS A 7 -8.83 -34.64 -10.68
CA LYS A 7 -8.80 -35.71 -11.69
C LYS A 7 -8.70 -35.14 -13.10
N ALA A 8 -9.56 -34.16 -13.43
CA ALA A 8 -9.55 -33.50 -14.72
C ALA A 8 -8.21 -32.78 -14.98
N ILE A 9 -7.67 -32.08 -13.97
CA ILE A 9 -6.35 -31.43 -14.07
C ILE A 9 -5.23 -32.45 -14.25
N ALA A 10 -5.23 -33.55 -13.51
CA ALA A 10 -4.21 -34.59 -13.65
C ALA A 10 -4.20 -35.16 -15.06
N HIS A 11 -5.37 -35.54 -15.58
CA HIS A 11 -5.53 -36.01 -16.95
C HIS A 11 -5.06 -34.96 -17.98
N HIS A 12 -5.46 -33.70 -17.80
CA HIS A 12 -5.05 -32.61 -18.68
C HIS A 12 -3.54 -32.40 -18.68
N LEU A 13 -2.88 -32.40 -17.51
CA LEU A 13 -1.44 -32.16 -17.42
C LEU A 13 -0.59 -33.32 -17.99
N GLN A 14 -1.15 -34.53 -18.13
CA GLN A 14 -0.45 -35.66 -18.76
C GLN A 14 -0.12 -35.44 -20.24
N GLN A 15 -0.77 -34.47 -20.90
CA GLN A 15 -0.43 -34.11 -22.29
C GLN A 15 0.98 -33.52 -22.44
N PHE A 16 1.55 -33.00 -21.35
CA PHE A 16 2.88 -32.39 -21.35
C PHE A 16 3.95 -33.42 -20.99
N SER A 17 5.09 -33.35 -21.68
CA SER A 17 6.22 -34.25 -21.42
C SER A 17 7.22 -33.70 -20.40
N HIS A 18 7.29 -32.38 -20.24
CA HIS A 18 8.27 -31.71 -19.40
C HIS A 18 7.66 -30.45 -18.75
N ILE A 19 8.18 -30.09 -17.58
CA ILE A 19 7.92 -28.79 -16.95
C ILE A 19 9.02 -27.85 -17.41
N LYS A 20 8.70 -26.81 -18.18
CA LYS A 20 9.69 -25.83 -18.65
C LYS A 20 10.27 -25.03 -17.49
N LYS A 21 9.43 -24.60 -16.56
CA LYS A 21 9.85 -23.79 -15.40
C LYS A 21 8.92 -23.98 -14.20
N ALA A 22 9.51 -24.06 -13.01
CA ALA A 22 8.79 -24.07 -11.75
C ALA A 22 9.34 -22.99 -10.81
N ARG A 23 8.45 -22.18 -10.22
CA ARG A 23 8.83 -21.15 -9.23
C ARG A 23 7.68 -20.75 -8.33
N ARG A 24 7.99 -20.13 -7.19
CA ARG A 24 7.00 -19.41 -6.39
C ARG A 24 6.77 -18.00 -6.94
N THR A 25 5.51 -17.58 -7.02
CA THR A 25 5.10 -16.27 -7.57
C THR A 25 4.44 -15.36 -6.53
N GLU A 26 3.77 -15.93 -5.53
CA GLU A 26 3.24 -15.23 -4.36
C GLU A 26 3.54 -16.03 -3.09
N ASP A 27 3.13 -15.54 -1.92
CA ASP A 27 3.44 -16.17 -0.63
C ASP A 27 3.04 -17.65 -0.53
N ASN A 28 1.99 -18.07 -1.23
CA ASN A 28 1.54 -19.45 -1.21
C ASN A 28 1.25 -19.99 -2.61
N THR A 29 1.73 -19.33 -3.65
CA THR A 29 1.38 -19.66 -5.04
C THR A 29 2.61 -20.17 -5.77
N ILE A 30 2.52 -21.38 -6.32
CA ILE A 30 3.57 -22.02 -7.13
C ILE A 30 3.10 -22.05 -8.58
N GLU A 31 3.93 -21.56 -9.49
CA GLU A 31 3.73 -21.64 -10.93
C GLU A 31 4.47 -22.85 -11.50
N LEU A 32 3.76 -23.68 -12.26
CA LEU A 32 4.33 -24.63 -13.20
C LEU A 32 4.02 -24.15 -14.63
N ASN A 33 5.06 -23.74 -15.35
CA ASN A 33 4.99 -23.33 -16.74
C ASN A 33 5.49 -24.49 -17.61
N PHE A 34 4.67 -24.88 -18.59
CA PHE A 34 4.93 -26.01 -19.49
C PHE A 34 5.40 -25.52 -20.87
N ASP A 35 4.84 -24.42 -21.38
CA ASP A 35 5.28 -23.80 -22.64
C ASP A 35 5.02 -22.26 -22.68
N ARG A 36 4.67 -21.68 -23.84
CA ARG A 36 4.37 -20.24 -23.96
C ARG A 36 2.97 -19.87 -23.48
N GLU A 37 2.00 -20.78 -23.57
CA GLU A 37 0.58 -20.52 -23.32
C GLU A 37 0.07 -21.25 -22.07
N HIS A 38 0.79 -22.28 -21.62
CA HIS A 38 0.37 -23.13 -20.51
C HIS A 38 1.17 -22.82 -19.25
N SER A 39 0.63 -21.92 -18.42
CA SER A 39 1.11 -21.63 -17.07
C SER A 39 0.01 -21.88 -16.05
N TYR A 40 0.24 -22.84 -15.17
CA TYR A 40 -0.72 -23.22 -14.12
C TYR A 40 -0.18 -22.83 -12.75
N PHE A 41 -1.06 -22.28 -11.94
CA PHE A 41 -0.74 -21.73 -10.64
C PHE A 41 -1.46 -22.52 -9.56
N PHE A 42 -0.69 -23.06 -8.64
CA PHE A 42 -1.12 -23.83 -7.49
C PHE A 42 -1.20 -22.88 -6.31
N HIS A 43 -2.39 -22.34 -6.06
CA HIS A 43 -2.65 -21.48 -4.92
C HIS A 43 -2.83 -22.34 -3.66
N MET A 44 -1.81 -22.38 -2.83
CA MET A 44 -1.70 -23.26 -1.66
C MET A 44 -2.01 -22.55 -0.35
N THR A 45 -2.86 -21.51 -0.36
CA THR A 45 -3.32 -20.86 0.88
C THR A 45 -4.23 -21.82 1.67
N ARG A 46 -3.93 -21.99 2.97
CA ARG A 46 -4.72 -22.85 3.86
C ARG A 46 -6.16 -22.37 3.91
N GLY A 47 -7.11 -23.29 3.71
CA GLY A 47 -8.55 -23.00 3.68
C GLY A 47 -9.10 -22.50 2.34
N GLU A 48 -8.26 -21.98 1.45
CA GLU A 48 -8.68 -21.41 0.14
C GLU A 48 -7.81 -21.94 -1.01
N SER A 49 -7.40 -23.21 -0.98
CA SER A 49 -6.48 -23.74 -1.99
C SER A 49 -7.17 -24.24 -3.27
N PHE A 50 -6.64 -23.83 -4.42
CA PHE A 50 -7.12 -24.19 -5.76
C PHE A 50 -6.02 -24.05 -6.82
N VAL A 51 -6.26 -24.57 -8.02
CA VAL A 51 -5.42 -24.37 -9.20
C VAL A 51 -6.11 -23.41 -10.15
N TYR A 52 -5.35 -22.60 -10.88
CA TYR A 52 -5.85 -21.73 -11.93
C TYR A 52 -4.84 -21.57 -13.08
N LYS A 53 -5.30 -21.06 -14.22
CA LYS A 53 -4.48 -20.72 -15.40
C LYS A 53 -4.47 -19.20 -15.56
N SER A 54 -3.29 -18.63 -15.80
CA SER A 54 -3.12 -17.21 -16.14
C SER A 54 -1.82 -17.01 -16.89
N ASP A 55 -1.58 -15.78 -17.38
CA ASP A 55 -0.30 -15.45 -17.99
C ASP A 55 0.84 -15.49 -16.96
N SER A 56 2.02 -15.91 -17.43
CA SER A 56 3.24 -15.95 -16.63
C SER A 56 3.81 -14.55 -16.44
N ILE A 57 3.62 -13.98 -15.25
CA ILE A 57 4.16 -12.66 -14.89
C ILE A 57 5.39 -12.84 -13.98
N ARG A 58 6.42 -12.00 -14.17
CA ARG A 58 7.57 -11.99 -13.26
C ARG A 58 7.11 -11.52 -11.88
N PRO A 59 7.36 -12.28 -10.79
CA PRO A 59 6.96 -11.85 -9.46
C PRO A 59 7.70 -10.58 -9.03
N LEU A 60 7.00 -9.69 -8.31
CA LEU A 60 7.56 -8.43 -7.80
C LEU A 60 8.62 -8.67 -6.71
N GLN A 61 8.42 -9.72 -5.91
CA GLN A 61 9.34 -10.12 -4.86
C GLN A 61 10.14 -11.35 -5.29
N SER A 62 11.41 -11.39 -4.89
CA SER A 62 12.25 -12.58 -5.05
C SER A 62 12.03 -13.57 -3.90
N TYR A 63 11.82 -14.84 -4.24
CA TYR A 63 11.68 -15.96 -3.30
C TYR A 63 12.90 -16.86 -3.40
N ASN A 64 13.66 -16.96 -2.29
CA ASN A 64 14.95 -17.64 -2.23
C ASN A 64 15.04 -18.59 -1.01
N ALA A 65 13.91 -19.05 -0.46
CA ALA A 65 13.94 -20.05 0.60
C ALA A 65 14.46 -21.39 0.05
N PRO A 66 14.94 -22.32 0.91
CA PRO A 66 15.41 -23.64 0.46
C PRO A 66 14.43 -24.36 -0.46
N PHE A 67 13.12 -24.29 -0.15
CA PHE A 67 12.05 -24.80 -1.00
C PHE A 67 12.07 -24.20 -2.41
N ASP A 68 12.25 -22.89 -2.53
CA ASP A 68 12.25 -22.19 -3.82
C ASP A 68 13.46 -22.59 -4.68
N THR A 69 14.64 -22.72 -4.05
CA THR A 69 15.87 -23.16 -4.72
C THR A 69 15.76 -24.60 -5.21
N LEU A 70 15.18 -25.50 -4.41
CA LEU A 70 14.99 -26.90 -4.76
C LEU A 70 13.87 -27.08 -5.78
N LEU A 71 12.77 -26.33 -5.67
CA LEU A 71 11.71 -26.27 -6.68
C LEU A 71 12.30 -25.88 -8.04
N HIS A 72 13.10 -24.82 -8.08
CA HIS A 72 13.76 -24.41 -9.32
C HIS A 72 14.70 -25.51 -9.85
N THR A 73 15.60 -26.03 -9.02
CA THR A 73 16.68 -26.95 -9.43
C THR A 73 16.17 -28.35 -9.80
N LEU A 74 15.17 -28.87 -9.10
CA LEU A 74 14.68 -30.24 -9.28
C LEU A 74 13.48 -30.34 -10.23
N VAL A 75 12.64 -29.30 -10.31
CA VAL A 75 11.38 -29.35 -11.07
C VAL A 75 11.48 -28.60 -12.41
N SER A 76 12.28 -27.53 -12.50
CA SER A 76 12.44 -26.84 -13.79
C SER A 76 13.19 -27.72 -14.79
N SER A 77 12.69 -27.75 -16.03
CA SER A 77 13.15 -28.64 -17.10
C SER A 77 13.06 -30.14 -16.80
N ALA A 78 12.35 -30.55 -15.73
CA ALA A 78 12.20 -31.96 -15.39
C ALA A 78 11.24 -32.65 -16.37
N LYS A 79 11.52 -33.91 -16.69
CA LYS A 79 10.62 -34.78 -17.46
C LYS A 79 9.51 -35.28 -16.56
N ILE A 80 8.28 -35.27 -17.05
CA ILE A 80 7.11 -35.81 -16.36
C ILE A 80 7.06 -37.31 -16.64
N ILE A 81 7.07 -38.10 -15.57
CA ILE A 81 6.94 -39.56 -15.65
C ILE A 81 5.48 -39.94 -15.48
N GLU A 82 4.82 -39.37 -14.48
CA GLU A 82 3.46 -39.71 -14.08
C GLU A 82 2.81 -38.53 -13.36
N ILE A 83 1.50 -38.40 -13.52
CA ILE A 83 0.66 -37.51 -12.71
C ILE A 83 -0.52 -38.31 -12.16
N THR A 84 -0.62 -38.42 -10.84
CA THR A 84 -1.63 -39.23 -10.15
C THR A 84 -2.31 -38.50 -9.00
N LEU A 85 -3.45 -39.05 -8.57
CA LEU A 85 -4.10 -38.69 -7.31
C LEU A 85 -3.96 -39.86 -6.34
N PRO A 86 -2.97 -39.85 -5.44
CA PRO A 86 -2.78 -40.92 -4.45
C PRO A 86 -4.05 -41.18 -3.65
N ASN A 87 -4.42 -42.46 -3.53
CA ASN A 87 -5.66 -42.93 -2.87
C ASN A 87 -6.94 -42.25 -3.38
N ASN A 88 -6.90 -41.67 -4.58
CA ASN A 88 -7.97 -40.87 -5.13
C ASN A 88 -8.43 -39.75 -4.15
N ASP A 89 -7.53 -39.14 -3.35
CA ASP A 89 -7.87 -38.01 -2.47
C ASP A 89 -7.53 -36.67 -3.15
N ARG A 90 -7.69 -35.56 -2.43
CA ARG A 90 -7.35 -34.20 -2.85
C ARG A 90 -5.85 -33.93 -2.79
N ILE A 91 -5.08 -34.86 -3.34
CA ILE A 91 -3.62 -34.82 -3.42
C ILE A 91 -3.27 -35.00 -4.90
N LEU A 92 -2.55 -34.05 -5.48
CA LEU A 92 -2.01 -34.17 -6.83
C LEU A 92 -0.51 -34.44 -6.73
N ARG A 93 -0.05 -35.54 -7.31
CA ARG A 93 1.36 -35.95 -7.29
C ARG A 93 1.90 -35.97 -8.71
N LEU A 94 2.99 -35.25 -8.95
CA LEU A 94 3.75 -35.28 -10.19
C LEU A 94 5.07 -35.99 -9.92
N THR A 95 5.26 -37.17 -10.52
CA THR A 95 6.52 -37.90 -10.47
C THR A 95 7.39 -37.46 -11.63
N LEU A 96 8.61 -37.03 -11.34
CA LEU A 96 9.48 -36.29 -12.25
C LEU A 96 10.89 -36.89 -12.29
N ALA A 97 11.54 -36.79 -13.45
CA ALA A 97 12.98 -37.00 -13.60
C ALA A 97 13.67 -35.64 -13.81
N PRO A 98 14.43 -35.13 -12.83
CA PRO A 98 15.20 -33.89 -12.98
C PRO A 98 16.21 -33.96 -14.12
N LYS A 99 16.38 -32.88 -14.88
CA LYS A 99 17.32 -32.84 -16.01
C LYS A 99 18.79 -32.99 -15.61
N SER A 100 19.15 -32.55 -14.40
CA SER A 100 20.54 -32.41 -13.95
C SER A 100 21.08 -33.61 -13.18
N SER A 101 20.31 -34.69 -13.00
CA SER A 101 20.79 -35.84 -12.24
C SER A 101 21.63 -36.79 -13.11
N TYR A 102 22.91 -36.93 -12.74
CA TYR A 102 23.86 -37.87 -13.38
C TYR A 102 23.42 -39.36 -13.25
N LYS A 103 22.52 -39.65 -12.30
CA LYS A 103 21.82 -40.92 -12.14
C LYS A 103 20.33 -40.73 -12.45
N GLU A 104 19.61 -41.80 -12.76
CA GLU A 104 18.13 -41.81 -12.86
C GLU A 104 17.47 -41.55 -11.49
N LYS A 105 17.62 -40.33 -10.97
CA LYS A 105 16.96 -39.91 -9.75
C LYS A 105 15.53 -39.53 -10.12
N ARG A 106 14.54 -40.10 -9.45
CA ARG A 106 13.17 -39.62 -9.53
C ARG A 106 12.85 -38.85 -8.25
N ILE A 107 11.90 -37.93 -8.38
CA ILE A 107 11.36 -37.14 -7.29
C ILE A 107 9.86 -36.95 -7.52
N ALA A 108 9.11 -36.67 -6.46
CA ALA A 108 7.72 -36.29 -6.54
C ALA A 108 7.51 -34.85 -6.07
N LEU A 109 6.80 -34.05 -6.86
CA LEU A 109 6.20 -32.81 -6.41
C LEU A 109 4.73 -33.09 -6.07
N GLN A 110 4.39 -32.98 -4.79
CA GLN A 110 3.07 -33.26 -4.26
C GLN A 110 2.37 -31.99 -3.80
N PHE A 111 1.16 -31.75 -4.31
CA PHE A 111 0.26 -30.70 -3.86
C PHE A 111 -0.90 -31.29 -3.06
N GLU A 112 -1.07 -30.85 -1.83
CA GLU A 112 -2.14 -31.29 -0.94
C GLU A 112 -3.19 -30.19 -0.79
N PHE A 113 -4.42 -30.47 -1.25
CA PHE A 113 -5.57 -29.56 -1.17
C PHE A 113 -6.50 -29.94 -0.01
N THR A 114 -5.92 -30.12 1.17
CA THR A 114 -6.57 -30.69 2.37
C THR A 114 -7.13 -29.63 3.34
N GLY A 115 -7.19 -28.36 2.93
CA GLY A 115 -7.80 -27.28 3.72
C GLY A 115 -6.83 -26.73 4.77
N ARG A 116 -6.98 -27.14 6.04
CA ARG A 116 -6.10 -26.67 7.13
C ARG A 116 -4.64 -27.10 6.92
N TYR A 117 -4.44 -28.28 6.36
CA TYR A 117 -3.12 -28.88 6.16
C TYR A 117 -2.61 -28.73 4.71
N THR A 118 -3.22 -27.85 3.91
CA THR A 118 -2.77 -27.58 2.54
C THR A 118 -1.26 -27.32 2.48
N ASN A 119 -0.56 -28.02 1.59
CA ASN A 119 0.89 -27.94 1.46
C ASN A 119 1.39 -28.30 0.06
N ALA A 120 2.61 -27.89 -0.26
CA ALA A 120 3.36 -28.38 -1.42
C ALA A 120 4.67 -28.99 -0.91
N ILE A 121 4.98 -30.21 -1.37
CA ILE A 121 6.04 -31.05 -0.78
C ILE A 121 6.86 -31.66 -1.92
N LEU A 122 8.17 -31.54 -1.83
CA LEU A 122 9.14 -32.28 -2.64
C LEU A 122 9.56 -33.52 -1.88
N ILE A 123 9.49 -34.68 -2.53
CA ILE A 123 9.73 -36.00 -1.94
C ILE A 123 10.66 -36.78 -2.86
N ASP A 124 11.52 -37.62 -2.30
CA ASP A 124 12.34 -38.55 -3.07
C ASP A 124 11.61 -39.90 -3.31
N ASP A 125 12.31 -40.82 -3.95
CA ASP A 125 11.78 -42.15 -4.33
C ASP A 125 11.47 -43.07 -3.16
N ASN A 126 11.97 -42.75 -1.95
CA ASN A 126 11.73 -43.51 -0.73
C ASN A 126 10.67 -42.85 0.15
N GLU A 127 9.82 -41.98 -0.43
CA GLU A 127 8.84 -41.16 0.29
C GLU A 127 9.47 -40.23 1.34
N VAL A 128 10.77 -39.92 1.27
CA VAL A 128 11.43 -39.00 2.21
C VAL A 128 11.27 -37.57 1.73
N VAL A 129 10.82 -36.68 2.62
CA VAL A 129 10.67 -35.26 2.33
C VAL A 129 12.03 -34.65 2.02
N ILE A 130 12.17 -34.13 0.80
CA ILE A 130 13.31 -33.31 0.39
C ILE A 130 13.15 -31.91 0.98
N GLU A 131 11.98 -31.29 0.75
CA GLU A 131 11.63 -29.97 1.29
C GLU A 131 10.11 -29.71 1.13
N ALA A 132 9.55 -28.76 1.87
CA ALA A 132 8.15 -28.38 1.77
C ALA A 132 7.93 -26.87 1.85
N LEU A 133 6.84 -26.39 1.23
CA LEU A 133 6.39 -25.00 1.34
C LEU A 133 6.10 -24.62 2.80
N ARG A 134 5.67 -25.60 3.62
CA ARG A 134 5.44 -25.45 5.05
C ARG A 134 5.95 -26.66 5.80
N HIS A 135 6.76 -26.43 6.83
CA HIS A 135 7.11 -27.46 7.79
C HIS A 135 5.97 -27.68 8.78
N ILE A 136 5.78 -28.94 9.18
CA ILE A 136 4.82 -29.34 10.21
C ILE A 136 5.54 -30.22 11.21
N ASP A 137 5.43 -29.85 12.47
CA ASP A 137 6.17 -30.48 13.56
C ASP A 137 5.31 -31.52 14.28
N ALA A 138 5.96 -32.44 15.00
CA ALA A 138 5.28 -33.50 15.74
C ALA A 138 4.32 -32.96 16.81
N GLU A 139 4.57 -31.76 17.33
CA GLU A 139 3.65 -31.06 18.24
C GLU A 139 2.33 -30.64 17.58
N SER A 140 2.36 -30.39 16.27
CA SER A 140 1.22 -29.86 15.51
C SER A 140 0.41 -30.94 14.80
N SER A 141 1.00 -32.10 14.52
CA SER A 141 0.40 -33.15 13.70
C SER A 141 1.15 -34.46 13.90
N PHE A 142 0.42 -35.59 13.85
CA PHE A 142 1.04 -36.92 13.79
C PHE A 142 1.91 -37.08 12.53
N ARG A 143 1.49 -36.44 11.44
CA ARG A 143 2.19 -36.41 10.17
C ARG A 143 3.19 -35.25 10.15
N VAL A 144 4.44 -35.57 10.45
CA VAL A 144 5.57 -34.63 10.43
C VAL A 144 5.98 -34.36 8.98
N ILE A 145 6.24 -33.09 8.66
CA ILE A 145 6.69 -32.67 7.33
C ILE A 145 7.92 -31.80 7.52
N ARG A 146 9.11 -32.38 7.38
CA ARG A 146 10.42 -31.72 7.46
C ARG A 146 11.44 -32.44 6.59
N PRO A 147 12.47 -31.75 6.08
CA PRO A 147 13.55 -32.38 5.32
C PRO A 147 14.14 -33.61 6.05
N GLY A 148 14.31 -34.72 5.32
CA GLY A 148 14.89 -35.97 5.82
C GLY A 148 13.92 -36.88 6.59
N VAL A 149 12.63 -36.53 6.70
CA VAL A 149 11.61 -37.34 7.37
C VAL A 149 10.75 -38.04 6.33
N GLU A 150 10.45 -39.33 6.53
CA GLU A 150 9.50 -40.08 5.71
C GLU A 150 8.09 -39.48 5.78
N LEU A 151 7.50 -39.23 4.61
CA LEU A 151 6.17 -38.65 4.49
C LEU A 151 5.12 -39.74 4.65
N GLN A 152 4.53 -39.81 5.84
CA GLN A 152 3.42 -40.73 6.09
C GLN A 152 2.23 -40.46 5.15
N ALA A 153 1.50 -41.51 4.77
CA ALA A 153 0.28 -41.36 3.99
C ALA A 153 -0.82 -40.67 4.81
N ILE A 154 -1.70 -39.91 4.14
CA ILE A 154 -2.92 -39.41 4.79
C ILE A 154 -3.90 -40.59 4.90
N PRO A 155 -4.44 -40.89 6.09
CA PRO A 155 -5.46 -41.92 6.25
C PRO A 155 -6.64 -41.63 5.31
N PRO A 156 -7.08 -42.62 4.52
CA PRO A 156 -8.19 -42.42 3.60
C PRO A 156 -9.44 -42.07 4.40
N VAL A 157 -10.12 -41.00 4.00
CA VAL A 157 -11.42 -40.62 4.53
C VAL A 157 -12.44 -40.85 3.44
N GLU A 158 -13.40 -41.73 3.69
CA GLU A 158 -14.50 -41.98 2.77
C GLU A 158 -15.34 -40.70 2.63
N ARG A 159 -15.50 -40.22 1.40
CA ARG A 159 -16.23 -38.99 1.09
C ARG A 159 -17.14 -39.23 -0.10
N GLN A 160 -18.35 -38.69 -0.05
CA GLN A 160 -19.20 -38.64 -1.23
C GLN A 160 -18.55 -37.75 -2.29
N HIS A 161 -18.22 -38.34 -3.42
CA HIS A 161 -17.64 -37.64 -4.55
C HIS A 161 -18.76 -37.14 -5.45
N LEU A 162 -18.82 -35.81 -5.62
CA LEU A 162 -19.62 -35.21 -6.67
C LEU A 162 -18.78 -35.26 -7.94
N ASP A 163 -19.23 -36.00 -8.95
CA ASP A 163 -18.61 -35.94 -10.27
C ASP A 163 -19.34 -34.89 -11.10
N GLN A 164 -18.57 -33.94 -11.63
CA GLN A 164 -19.05 -32.95 -12.59
C GLN A 164 -18.07 -32.94 -13.77
N PRO A 165 -18.55 -33.06 -15.01
CA PRO A 165 -17.68 -32.98 -16.18
C PRO A 165 -17.07 -31.57 -16.28
N ILE A 166 -15.82 -31.51 -16.72
CA ILE A 166 -15.13 -30.28 -17.08
C ILE A 166 -14.72 -30.46 -18.54
N ASP A 167 -15.39 -29.77 -19.45
CA ASP A 167 -15.19 -29.95 -20.89
C ASP A 167 -13.81 -29.45 -21.33
N ASN A 168 -13.47 -28.21 -20.94
CA ASN A 168 -12.16 -27.61 -21.18
C ASN A 168 -11.54 -27.16 -19.85
N VAL A 169 -10.47 -27.85 -19.44
CA VAL A 169 -9.75 -27.55 -18.18
C VAL A 169 -9.12 -26.16 -18.22
N ASP A 170 -8.62 -25.71 -19.36
CA ASP A 170 -7.96 -24.41 -19.46
C ASP A 170 -8.93 -23.25 -19.29
N ASP A 171 -10.09 -23.33 -19.94
CA ASP A 171 -11.14 -22.31 -19.81
C ASP A 171 -11.67 -22.28 -18.38
N TYR A 172 -11.95 -23.45 -17.82
CA TYR A 172 -12.41 -23.60 -16.43
C TYR A 172 -11.43 -22.99 -15.41
N LEU A 173 -10.13 -23.26 -15.57
CA LEU A 173 -9.09 -22.72 -14.68
C LEU A 173 -8.88 -21.22 -14.88
N SER A 174 -9.04 -20.72 -16.11
CA SER A 174 -8.97 -19.29 -16.43
C SER A 174 -10.18 -18.52 -15.84
N GLU A 175 -11.38 -19.10 -15.90
CA GLU A 175 -12.57 -18.53 -15.26
C GLU A 175 -12.45 -18.48 -13.74
N LYS A 176 -11.90 -19.54 -13.13
CA LYS A 176 -11.58 -19.53 -11.69
C LYS A 176 -10.64 -18.40 -11.32
N TYR A 177 -9.60 -18.17 -12.12
CA TYR A 177 -8.69 -17.04 -11.90
C TYR A 177 -9.43 -15.71 -11.97
N ARG A 178 -10.23 -15.49 -13.02
CA ARG A 178 -11.01 -14.24 -13.19
C ARG A 178 -11.94 -13.99 -12.00
N ALA A 179 -12.66 -15.01 -11.54
CA ALA A 179 -13.56 -14.90 -10.39
C ALA A 179 -12.80 -14.61 -9.08
N PHE A 180 -11.68 -15.30 -8.86
CA PHE A 180 -10.82 -15.06 -7.71
C PHE A 180 -10.24 -13.64 -7.69
N GLU A 181 -9.66 -13.20 -8.82
CA GLU A 181 -9.09 -11.86 -8.96
C GLU A 181 -10.15 -10.78 -8.78
N ALA A 182 -11.33 -10.92 -9.38
CA ALA A 182 -12.42 -9.96 -9.20
C ALA A 182 -12.80 -9.78 -7.71
N LYS A 183 -12.93 -10.88 -6.97
CA LYS A 183 -13.19 -10.87 -5.52
C LYS A 183 -12.02 -10.23 -4.75
N ARG A 184 -10.78 -10.57 -5.12
CA ARG A 184 -9.56 -10.01 -4.51
C ARG A 184 -9.48 -8.50 -4.70
N ILE A 185 -9.69 -8.02 -5.93
CA ILE A 185 -9.73 -6.60 -6.30
C ILE A 185 -10.81 -5.87 -5.50
N GLN A 186 -12.02 -6.40 -5.45
CA GLN A 186 -13.13 -5.77 -4.70
C GLN A 186 -12.82 -5.66 -3.20
N GLY A 187 -12.25 -6.72 -2.61
CA GLY A 187 -11.83 -6.74 -1.22
C GLY A 187 -10.75 -5.69 -0.92
N LEU A 188 -9.71 -5.64 -1.76
CA LEU A 188 -8.62 -4.67 -1.66
C LEU A 188 -9.10 -3.23 -1.85
N LYS A 189 -9.95 -2.97 -2.84
CA LYS A 189 -10.60 -1.66 -3.06
C LYS A 189 -11.34 -1.21 -1.82
N ARG A 190 -12.24 -2.06 -1.28
CA ARG A 190 -13.02 -1.73 -0.08
C ARG A 190 -12.10 -1.34 1.09
N GLN A 191 -11.07 -2.14 1.35
CA GLN A 191 -10.13 -1.87 2.44
C GLN A 191 -9.36 -0.54 2.26
N LYS A 192 -8.84 -0.30 1.05
CA LYS A 192 -8.05 0.89 0.72
C LYS A 192 -8.93 2.14 0.73
N LEU A 193 -10.08 2.11 0.07
CA LEU A 193 -11.05 3.22 0.04
C LEU A 193 -11.48 3.65 1.44
N LEU A 194 -11.78 2.69 2.34
CA LEU A 194 -12.09 3.00 3.74
C LEU A 194 -10.93 3.70 4.46
N THR A 195 -9.69 3.30 4.17
CA THR A 195 -8.50 3.93 4.77
C THR A 195 -8.32 5.36 4.28
N VAL A 196 -8.50 5.60 2.97
CA VAL A 196 -8.38 6.93 2.36
C VAL A 196 -9.51 7.85 2.81
N SER A 197 -10.76 7.37 2.78
CA SER A 197 -11.93 8.15 3.23
C SER A 197 -11.72 8.63 4.66
N LYS A 198 -11.32 7.74 5.58
CA LYS A 198 -11.08 8.13 6.98
C LYS A 198 -10.03 9.25 7.12
N LYS A 199 -8.99 9.26 6.29
CA LYS A 199 -7.98 10.34 6.29
C LYS A 199 -8.58 11.64 5.76
N ARG A 200 -9.30 11.59 4.64
CA ARG A 200 -10.00 12.73 4.06
C ARG A 200 -11.02 13.32 5.03
N ASP A 201 -11.89 12.50 5.61
CA ASP A 201 -12.95 12.92 6.53
C ASP A 201 -12.39 13.54 7.82
N LYS A 202 -11.21 13.10 8.26
CA LYS A 202 -10.50 13.75 9.38
C LYS A 202 -10.06 15.17 9.02
N LEU A 203 -9.54 15.37 7.81
CA LEU A 203 -9.14 16.70 7.33
C LEU A 203 -10.36 17.59 7.08
N GLN A 204 -11.44 17.03 6.54
CA GLN A 204 -12.71 17.75 6.36
C GLN A 204 -13.23 18.25 7.71
N LYS A 205 -13.23 17.41 8.75
CA LYS A 205 -13.60 17.85 10.11
C LYS A 205 -12.69 18.93 10.69
N LEU A 206 -11.44 19.05 10.23
CA LEU A 206 -10.55 20.15 10.64
C LEU A 206 -10.88 21.42 9.86
N TRP A 207 -11.15 21.28 8.56
CA TRP A 207 -11.63 22.36 7.70
C TRP A 207 -12.93 22.97 8.23
N ASP A 208 -13.91 22.15 8.55
CA ASP A 208 -15.23 22.60 9.04
C ASP A 208 -15.15 23.31 10.41
N LYS A 209 -14.06 23.09 11.16
CA LYS A 209 -13.77 23.74 12.44
C LYS A 209 -12.96 25.03 12.31
N LEU A 210 -12.53 25.40 11.10
CA LEU A 210 -11.81 26.64 10.91
C LEU A 210 -12.74 27.82 11.26
N PRO A 211 -12.27 28.75 12.11
CA PRO A 211 -13.08 29.92 12.47
C PRO A 211 -13.27 30.83 11.25
N ASN A 212 -14.40 31.51 11.16
CA ASN A 212 -14.61 32.53 10.13
C ASN A 212 -13.70 33.75 10.42
N PRO A 213 -12.98 34.32 9.42
CA PRO A 213 -12.26 35.59 9.56
C PRO A 213 -13.04 36.68 10.31
N GLU A 214 -14.33 36.83 10.04
CA GLU A 214 -15.18 37.83 10.71
C GLU A 214 -15.36 37.55 12.20
N SER A 215 -15.49 36.27 12.57
CA SER A 215 -15.59 35.87 13.98
C SER A 215 -14.30 36.17 14.74
N LEU A 216 -13.15 35.97 14.09
CA LEU A 216 -11.84 36.30 14.66
C LEU A 216 -11.67 37.83 14.81
N ALA A 217 -12.17 38.63 13.86
CA ALA A 217 -12.14 40.07 13.95
C ALA A 217 -13.02 40.59 15.12
N LYS A 218 -14.20 40.00 15.33
CA LYS A 218 -15.06 40.31 16.49
C LYS A 218 -14.38 39.94 17.81
N GLU A 219 -13.72 38.77 17.88
CA GLU A 219 -12.95 38.37 19.06
C GLU A 219 -11.74 39.28 19.31
N GLU A 220 -11.03 39.68 18.27
CA GLU A 220 -9.93 40.65 18.35
C GLU A 220 -10.43 41.95 19.00
N GLN A 221 -11.51 42.54 18.46
CA GLN A 221 -12.08 43.78 18.99
C GLN A 221 -12.54 43.62 20.44
N ARG A 222 -13.17 42.49 20.77
CA ARG A 222 -13.57 42.16 22.14
C ARG A 222 -12.38 42.12 23.10
N TYR A 223 -11.30 41.44 22.75
CA TYR A 223 -10.10 41.38 23.59
C TYR A 223 -9.37 42.72 23.67
N GLN A 224 -9.38 43.51 22.59
CA GLN A 224 -8.85 44.87 22.60
C GLN A 224 -9.62 45.76 23.59
N ASN A 225 -10.95 45.68 23.56
CA ASN A 225 -11.83 46.39 24.50
C ASN A 225 -11.58 45.94 25.94
N TYR A 226 -11.43 44.63 26.19
CA TYR A 226 -11.09 44.11 27.52
C TYR A 226 -9.75 44.62 28.02
N GLY A 227 -8.72 44.65 27.17
CA GLY A 227 -7.42 45.22 27.51
C GLY A 227 -7.52 46.68 27.96
N ASN A 228 -8.30 47.49 27.22
CA ASN A 228 -8.52 48.90 27.54
C ASN A 228 -9.32 49.09 28.84
N LEU A 229 -10.41 48.35 29.03
CA LEU A 229 -11.25 48.44 30.23
C LEU A 229 -10.52 48.02 31.51
N ILE A 230 -9.68 46.99 31.41
CA ILE A 230 -8.85 46.53 32.53
C ILE A 230 -7.76 47.54 32.87
N LEU A 231 -7.16 48.18 31.86
CA LEU A 231 -6.19 49.23 32.08
C LEU A 231 -6.81 50.45 32.77
N ALA A 232 -8.01 50.86 32.34
CA ALA A 232 -8.74 51.99 32.92
C ALA A 232 -9.25 51.72 34.35
N ASN A 233 -9.59 50.48 34.67
CA ASN A 233 -10.15 50.09 35.97
C ASN A 233 -9.17 49.28 36.83
N LEU A 234 -7.86 49.43 36.58
CA LEU A 234 -6.83 48.63 37.25
C LEU A 234 -6.89 48.74 38.79
N TYR A 235 -7.30 49.90 39.30
CA TYR A 235 -7.46 50.17 40.73
C TYR A 235 -8.57 49.33 41.40
N GLN A 236 -9.51 48.78 40.62
CA GLN A 236 -10.60 47.94 41.14
C GLN A 236 -10.22 46.47 41.27
N ILE A 237 -9.12 46.04 40.65
CA ILE A 237 -8.75 44.62 40.53
C ILE A 237 -7.81 44.21 41.68
N LYS A 238 -8.26 43.29 42.53
CA LYS A 238 -7.43 42.69 43.59
C LYS A 238 -6.73 41.42 43.09
N PRO A 239 -5.60 41.00 43.73
CA PRO A 239 -4.83 39.82 43.30
C PRO A 239 -5.58 38.49 43.24
N TYR A 240 -6.74 38.37 43.90
CA TYR A 240 -7.52 37.13 43.98
C TYR A 240 -8.85 37.20 43.22
N ASP A 241 -9.14 38.33 42.57
CA ASP A 241 -10.39 38.50 41.84
C ASP A 241 -10.40 37.61 40.59
N THR A 242 -11.53 36.94 40.37
CA THR A 242 -11.72 36.10 39.19
C THR A 242 -12.45 36.81 38.06
N GLN A 243 -13.08 37.95 38.35
CA GLN A 243 -13.89 38.72 37.41
C GLN A 243 -13.81 40.21 37.76
N LEU A 244 -13.93 41.07 36.76
CA LEU A 244 -14.09 42.52 36.90
C LEU A 244 -15.46 42.90 36.33
N THR A 245 -16.31 43.53 37.14
CA THR A 245 -17.57 44.15 36.69
C THR A 245 -17.36 45.66 36.58
N THR A 246 -17.49 46.19 35.37
CA THR A 246 -17.31 47.62 35.05
C THR A 246 -18.35 48.06 34.03
N TYR A 247 -18.35 49.32 33.62
CA TYR A 247 -19.11 49.80 32.47
C TYR A 247 -18.22 49.81 31.22
N ASP A 248 -18.81 49.51 30.07
CA ASP A 248 -18.17 49.70 28.76
C ASP A 248 -18.15 51.19 28.37
N PHE A 249 -17.55 51.50 27.21
CA PHE A 249 -17.45 52.87 26.72
C PHE A 249 -18.80 53.49 26.30
N GLU A 250 -19.87 52.70 26.24
CA GLU A 250 -21.24 53.12 25.93
C GLU A 250 -22.10 53.24 27.20
N GLY A 251 -21.55 52.91 28.37
CA GLY A 251 -22.23 52.98 29.67
C GLY A 251 -22.99 51.72 30.06
N ASN A 252 -22.89 50.61 29.32
CA ASN A 252 -23.52 49.34 29.68
C ASN A 252 -22.64 48.55 30.67
N SER A 253 -23.26 47.87 31.63
CA SER A 253 -22.53 47.01 32.57
C SER A 253 -21.97 45.78 31.86
N ILE A 254 -20.66 45.55 31.99
CA ILE A 254 -19.94 44.42 31.42
C ILE A 254 -19.15 43.68 32.50
N THR A 255 -19.17 42.36 32.45
CA THR A 255 -18.38 41.49 33.35
C THR A 255 -17.30 40.77 32.55
N ILE A 256 -16.04 40.94 32.94
CA ILE A 256 -14.86 40.40 32.28
C ILE A 256 -14.21 39.36 33.18
N SER A 257 -14.03 38.13 32.67
CA SER A 257 -13.35 37.05 33.40
C SER A 257 -11.83 37.25 33.38
N LEU A 258 -11.19 37.21 34.55
CA LEU A 258 -9.75 37.46 34.72
C LEU A 258 -8.95 36.15 34.65
N PRO A 259 -7.79 36.14 33.96
CA PRO A 259 -6.94 34.96 33.84
C PRO A 259 -6.28 34.60 35.19
N LYS A 260 -6.30 33.31 35.54
CA LYS A 260 -5.66 32.82 36.78
C LYS A 260 -4.14 32.87 36.68
N GLY A 261 -3.48 33.28 37.77
CA GLY A 261 -2.02 33.26 37.89
C GLY A 261 -1.28 34.40 37.17
N ILE A 262 -2.00 35.44 36.73
CA ILE A 262 -1.42 36.65 36.14
C ILE A 262 -1.55 37.81 37.14
N LEU A 263 -0.48 38.58 37.33
CA LEU A 263 -0.49 39.76 38.19
C LEU A 263 -1.47 40.82 37.65
N PRO A 264 -2.23 41.53 38.51
CA PRO A 264 -3.23 42.51 38.09
C PRO A 264 -2.73 43.52 37.04
N ASN A 265 -1.52 44.06 37.23
CA ASN A 265 -0.89 45.02 36.32
C ASN A 265 -0.50 44.45 34.94
N ARG A 266 -0.51 43.12 34.75
CA ARG A 266 -0.22 42.45 33.48
C ARG A 266 -1.45 41.84 32.82
N ILE A 267 -2.62 41.93 33.44
CA ILE A 267 -3.84 41.36 32.86
C ILE A 267 -4.23 42.08 31.56
N SER A 268 -4.06 43.40 31.48
CA SER A 268 -4.29 44.16 30.24
C SER A 268 -3.38 43.67 29.11
N GLU A 269 -2.09 43.45 29.40
CA GLU A 269 -1.11 42.89 28.46
C GLU A 269 -1.53 41.49 27.97
N TYR A 270 -2.05 40.63 28.84
CA TYR A 270 -2.60 39.33 28.46
C TYR A 270 -3.71 39.48 27.39
N PHE A 271 -4.68 40.37 27.61
CA PHE A 271 -5.77 40.57 26.65
C PHE A 271 -5.29 41.21 25.34
N PHE A 272 -4.36 42.17 25.37
CA PHE A 272 -3.73 42.69 24.15
C PHE A 272 -2.96 41.61 23.38
N ASN A 273 -2.27 40.70 24.08
CA ASN A 273 -1.61 39.56 23.46
C ASN A 273 -2.61 38.59 22.82
N GLN A 274 -3.77 38.37 23.44
CA GLN A 274 -4.86 37.58 22.86
C GLN A 274 -5.45 38.26 21.61
N ALA A 275 -5.69 39.58 21.65
CA ALA A 275 -6.13 40.35 20.48
C ALA A 275 -5.12 40.24 19.32
N LYS A 276 -3.83 40.43 19.61
CA LYS A 276 -2.74 40.25 18.62
C LYS A 276 -2.71 38.84 18.03
N ARG A 277 -2.95 37.81 18.84
CA ARG A 277 -3.07 36.41 18.38
C ARG A 277 -4.26 36.23 17.45
N MET A 278 -5.43 36.78 17.77
CA MET A 278 -6.62 36.69 16.91
C MET A 278 -6.39 37.41 15.57
N ARG A 279 -5.81 38.61 15.59
CA ARG A 279 -5.41 39.36 14.39
C ARG A 279 -4.49 38.55 13.49
N ASN A 280 -3.42 38.00 14.06
CA ASN A 280 -2.46 37.18 13.31
C ASN A 280 -3.11 35.91 12.74
N LYS A 281 -4.04 35.30 13.50
CA LYS A 281 -4.80 34.13 13.04
C LYS A 281 -5.72 34.50 11.88
N ALA A 282 -6.44 35.62 11.96
CA ALA A 282 -7.31 36.12 10.90
C ALA A 282 -6.51 36.43 9.62
N LYS A 283 -5.34 37.07 9.77
CA LYS A 283 -4.44 37.38 8.64
C LYS A 283 -3.97 36.12 7.90
N ASN A 284 -3.63 35.06 8.63
CA ASN A 284 -2.97 33.88 8.08
C ASN A 284 -3.92 32.68 7.85
N ILE A 285 -5.22 32.83 8.10
CA ILE A 285 -6.16 31.70 8.00
C ILE A 285 -6.30 31.15 6.58
N HIS A 286 -6.17 32.01 5.57
CA HIS A 286 -6.21 31.62 4.16
C HIS A 286 -5.11 30.60 3.81
N ILE A 287 -3.94 30.69 4.46
CA ILE A 287 -2.83 29.73 4.29
C ILE A 287 -3.23 28.35 4.84
N GLU A 288 -3.89 28.31 6.01
CA GLU A 288 -4.36 27.06 6.59
C GLU A 288 -5.49 26.45 5.77
N GLN A 289 -6.39 27.28 5.24
CA GLN A 289 -7.41 26.86 4.28
C GLN A 289 -6.72 26.23 3.06
N GLU A 290 -5.87 26.95 2.33
CA GLU A 290 -5.17 26.41 1.16
C GLU A 290 -4.47 25.07 1.46
N ASN A 291 -3.78 24.97 2.60
CA ASN A 291 -3.11 23.74 3.03
C ASN A 291 -4.05 22.57 3.28
N LEU A 292 -5.21 22.80 3.90
CA LEU A 292 -6.20 21.75 4.15
C LEU A 292 -6.95 21.37 2.87
N SER A 293 -7.31 22.35 2.03
CA SER A 293 -7.96 22.12 0.74
C SER A 293 -7.10 21.24 -0.17
N THR A 294 -5.82 21.58 -0.31
CA THR A 294 -4.87 20.80 -1.12
C THR A 294 -4.68 19.38 -0.57
N GLN A 295 -4.57 19.20 0.75
CA GLN A 295 -4.51 17.86 1.36
C GLN A 295 -5.82 17.05 1.16
N ILE A 296 -6.98 17.69 1.25
CA ILE A 296 -8.28 17.05 0.99
C ILE A 296 -8.35 16.61 -0.47
N ASN A 297 -8.00 17.49 -1.40
CA ASN A 297 -7.97 17.21 -2.84
C ASN A 297 -7.02 16.05 -3.17
N PHE A 298 -5.83 16.01 -2.54
CA PHE A 298 -4.90 14.89 -2.69
C PHE A 298 -5.55 13.54 -2.33
N TYR A 299 -6.24 13.45 -1.19
CA TYR A 299 -6.90 12.20 -0.79
C TYR A 299 -8.16 11.90 -1.61
N THR A 300 -8.85 12.92 -2.11
CA THR A 300 -9.95 12.75 -3.06
C THR A 300 -9.46 12.16 -4.38
N ASN A 301 -8.38 12.70 -4.95
CA ASN A 301 -7.74 12.17 -6.16
C ASN A 301 -7.27 10.72 -5.95
N MET A 302 -6.63 10.45 -4.82
CA MET A 302 -6.21 9.08 -4.45
C MET A 302 -7.40 8.13 -4.32
N TYR A 303 -8.53 8.59 -3.76
CA TYR A 303 -9.77 7.81 -3.67
C TYR A 303 -10.30 7.45 -5.07
N HIS A 304 -10.34 8.41 -5.99
CA HIS A 304 -10.78 8.18 -7.37
C HIS A 304 -9.86 7.21 -8.12
N ALA A 305 -8.54 7.37 -7.99
CA ALA A 305 -7.55 6.46 -8.59
C ALA A 305 -7.77 5.01 -8.10
N ILE A 306 -7.99 4.80 -6.80
CA ILE A 306 -8.28 3.47 -6.23
C ILE A 306 -9.61 2.91 -6.74
N LYS A 307 -10.63 3.76 -6.92
CA LYS A 307 -11.94 3.34 -7.44
C LYS A 307 -11.81 2.82 -8.88
N GLN A 308 -11.00 3.48 -9.70
CA GLN A 308 -10.81 3.17 -11.13
C GLN A 308 -9.84 2.02 -11.41
N ALA A 309 -8.87 1.78 -10.53
CA ALA A 309 -7.88 0.72 -10.72
C ALA A 309 -8.55 -0.61 -11.09
N LYS A 310 -8.16 -1.19 -12.23
CA LYS A 310 -8.74 -2.44 -12.74
C LYS A 310 -7.94 -3.64 -12.28
N GLU A 311 -6.65 -3.44 -12.01
CA GLU A 311 -5.73 -4.50 -11.66
C GLU A 311 -5.27 -4.42 -10.20
N THR A 312 -4.86 -5.57 -9.68
CA THR A 312 -4.30 -5.66 -8.33
C THR A 312 -2.96 -4.96 -8.20
N HIS A 313 -2.12 -4.99 -9.24
CA HIS A 313 -0.84 -4.28 -9.27
C HIS A 313 -1.01 -2.76 -9.14
N GLU A 314 -1.97 -2.17 -9.85
CA GLU A 314 -2.31 -0.74 -9.74
C GLU A 314 -2.72 -0.38 -8.31
N LEU A 315 -3.57 -1.20 -7.70
CA LEU A 315 -3.97 -0.99 -6.31
C LEU A 315 -2.79 -1.07 -5.35
N GLU A 316 -1.87 -2.01 -5.56
CA GLU A 316 -0.65 -2.14 -4.75
C GLU A 316 0.31 -0.96 -4.95
N LEU A 317 0.44 -0.43 -6.16
CA LEU A 317 1.22 0.79 -6.43
C LEU A 317 0.65 2.00 -5.68
N LEU A 318 -0.67 2.19 -5.73
CA LEU A 318 -1.35 3.32 -5.09
C LEU A 318 -1.31 3.26 -3.56
N MET A 319 -1.31 2.06 -2.97
CA MET A 319 -1.23 1.86 -1.52
C MET A 319 -0.52 0.55 -1.17
N PRO A 320 0.82 0.50 -1.16
CA PRO A 320 1.54 -0.75 -0.96
C PRO A 320 1.22 -1.36 0.40
N LYS A 321 1.21 -2.70 0.45
CA LYS A 321 1.07 -3.42 1.72
C LYS A 321 2.23 -3.00 2.61
N ARG A 322 1.92 -2.50 3.82
CA ARG A 322 2.95 -2.20 4.82
C ARG A 322 3.64 -3.52 5.21
N GLY A 323 4.80 -3.80 4.61
CA GLY A 323 5.61 -4.96 4.95
C GLY A 323 5.91 -4.97 6.45
N LYS A 324 5.64 -6.09 7.12
CA LYS A 324 5.75 -6.21 8.59
C LYS A 324 7.20 -6.09 9.12
N SER A 325 8.21 -6.15 8.25
CA SER A 325 9.63 -6.31 8.63
C SER A 325 10.47 -5.01 8.67
N LYS A 326 10.15 -3.94 7.93
CA LYS A 326 10.92 -2.68 7.97
C LYS A 326 10.33 -1.65 8.96
N ARG A 327 10.01 -2.12 10.16
CA ARG A 327 9.34 -1.36 11.23
C ARG A 327 10.29 -0.46 12.05
N LYS A 328 11.45 -0.06 11.52
CA LYS A 328 12.27 0.96 12.18
C LYS A 328 11.68 2.34 11.91
N LYS A 329 11.31 2.98 13.02
CA LYS A 329 10.70 4.30 13.17
C LYS A 329 11.42 5.38 12.36
N GLU A 330 11.02 5.59 11.11
CA GLU A 330 11.11 6.91 10.49
C GLU A 330 9.71 7.47 10.35
N LYS A 331 9.25 8.15 11.40
CA LYS A 331 8.13 9.06 11.29
C LYS A 331 8.63 10.28 10.51
N VAL A 332 8.69 10.20 9.19
CA VAL A 332 8.49 11.42 8.39
C VAL A 332 7.01 11.74 8.55
N LYS A 333 6.71 12.44 9.65
CA LYS A 333 5.35 12.59 10.20
C LYS A 333 4.46 13.47 9.31
N GLU A 334 5.06 14.11 8.30
CA GLU A 334 4.47 15.26 7.63
C GLU A 334 4.15 14.98 6.15
N CYS A 335 4.89 14.12 5.43
CA CYS A 335 4.58 13.78 4.01
C CYS A 335 3.88 12.42 3.87
N GLU A 336 3.21 12.17 2.74
CA GLU A 336 2.70 10.83 2.41
C GLU A 336 3.83 9.98 1.80
N MET A 337 3.85 8.69 2.13
CA MET A 337 4.94 7.77 1.78
C MET A 337 4.40 6.52 1.08
N PHE A 338 5.03 6.20 -0.04
CA PHE A 338 4.77 5.04 -0.87
C PHE A 338 6.06 4.20 -1.03
N TRP A 339 5.89 2.98 -1.49
CA TRP A 339 6.97 2.04 -1.82
C TRP A 339 6.72 1.54 -3.24
N ILE A 340 7.71 1.69 -4.12
CA ILE A 340 7.67 1.22 -5.50
C ILE A 340 8.90 0.35 -5.70
N ASP A 341 8.73 -0.95 -5.97
CA ASP A 341 9.81 -1.90 -6.20
C ASP A 341 10.96 -1.78 -5.16
N ASP A 342 10.61 -1.72 -3.87
CA ASP A 342 11.51 -1.51 -2.71
C ASP A 342 12.18 -0.12 -2.58
N TYR A 343 11.86 0.84 -3.45
CA TYR A 343 12.27 2.24 -3.30
C TYR A 343 11.24 3.05 -2.53
N LYS A 344 11.72 3.89 -1.61
CA LYS A 344 10.88 4.78 -0.79
C LYS A 344 10.57 6.06 -1.57
N VAL A 345 9.28 6.28 -1.82
CA VAL A 345 8.75 7.45 -2.54
C VAL A 345 7.98 8.35 -1.57
N LEU A 346 8.30 9.64 -1.55
CA LEU A 346 7.73 10.63 -0.65
C LEU A 346 7.06 11.75 -1.45
N ILE A 347 5.87 12.18 -1.02
CA ILE A 347 5.07 13.19 -1.73
C ILE A 347 4.55 14.21 -0.74
N GLY A 348 4.75 15.49 -1.06
CA GLY A 348 4.17 16.59 -0.31
C GLY A 348 2.74 16.87 -0.77
N ARG A 349 1.80 16.87 0.15
CA ARG A 349 0.35 17.04 -0.15
C ARG A 349 -0.09 18.50 -0.19
N ASN A 350 0.75 19.41 0.28
CA ASN A 350 0.54 20.85 0.27
C ASN A 350 1.87 21.60 0.25
N SER A 351 1.81 22.94 0.15
CA SER A 351 3.01 23.79 0.08
C SER A 351 3.95 23.59 1.28
N LYS A 352 3.41 23.51 2.50
CA LYS A 352 4.21 23.30 3.72
C LYS A 352 4.98 21.97 3.67
N GLU A 353 4.32 20.89 3.28
CA GLU A 353 4.93 19.58 3.14
C GLU A 353 5.94 19.52 2.00
N ASN A 354 5.67 20.19 0.87
CA ASN A 354 6.62 20.31 -0.24
C ASN A 354 7.92 20.98 0.22
N GLN A 355 7.85 22.06 1.01
CA GLN A 355 9.02 22.72 1.57
C GLN A 355 9.85 21.78 2.46
N LEU A 356 9.18 21.06 3.35
CA LEU A 356 9.82 20.09 4.25
C LEU A 356 10.45 18.93 3.47
N LEU A 357 9.74 18.43 2.46
CA LEU A 357 10.21 17.37 1.59
C LEU A 357 11.48 17.78 0.85
N LEU A 358 11.47 18.96 0.22
CA LEU A 358 12.62 19.51 -0.49
C LEU A 358 13.82 19.73 0.44
N ARG A 359 13.61 20.17 1.68
CA ARG A 359 14.70 20.38 2.66
C ARG A 359 15.27 19.08 3.23
N SER A 360 14.46 18.03 3.35
CA SER A 360 14.87 16.75 3.94
C SER A 360 15.47 15.74 2.94
N ALA A 361 15.39 16.03 1.64
CA ALA A 361 15.92 15.19 0.58
C ALA A 361 17.46 15.27 0.49
N LYS A 362 18.12 14.14 0.26
CA LYS A 362 19.58 14.07 0.06
C LYS A 362 19.93 14.52 -1.36
N SER A 363 21.18 14.95 -1.57
CA SER A 363 21.67 15.47 -2.87
C SER A 363 21.49 14.53 -4.06
N ASN A 364 21.57 13.21 -3.83
CA ASN A 364 21.44 12.17 -4.86
C ASN A 364 20.03 11.56 -4.95
N ASP A 365 19.09 11.98 -4.11
CA ASP A 365 17.70 11.55 -4.25
C ASP A 365 17.12 12.10 -5.56
N LEU A 366 16.18 11.38 -6.17
CA LEU A 366 15.51 11.85 -7.38
C LEU A 366 14.35 12.76 -7.00
N TRP A 367 14.26 13.92 -7.63
CA TRP A 367 13.16 14.85 -7.52
C TRP A 367 12.32 14.84 -8.78
N MET A 368 11.00 14.95 -8.64
CA MET A 368 10.04 15.00 -9.75
C MET A 368 8.93 16.01 -9.48
N HIS A 369 8.42 16.63 -10.54
CA HIS A 369 7.31 17.58 -10.51
C HIS A 369 6.65 17.72 -11.90
N ILE A 370 5.37 18.09 -11.94
CA ILE A 370 4.65 18.27 -13.21
C ILE A 370 5.03 19.62 -13.81
N ARG A 371 5.57 19.59 -15.03
CA ARG A 371 6.07 20.78 -15.70
C ARG A 371 4.98 21.85 -15.81
N ASP A 372 5.34 23.08 -15.46
CA ASP A 372 4.54 24.30 -15.57
C ASP A 372 3.17 24.24 -14.86
N ILE A 373 2.95 23.25 -13.98
CA ILE A 373 1.69 23.03 -13.30
C ILE A 373 1.93 22.97 -11.79
N PRO A 374 1.33 23.87 -10.98
CA PRO A 374 1.38 23.79 -9.52
C PRO A 374 0.87 22.44 -9.03
N SER A 375 1.76 21.65 -8.43
CA SER A 375 1.52 20.25 -8.11
C SER A 375 2.40 19.76 -6.96
N SER A 376 2.22 18.50 -6.56
CA SER A 376 2.99 17.90 -5.47
C SER A 376 4.46 17.72 -5.88
N HIS A 377 5.40 18.02 -4.98
CA HIS A 377 6.78 17.61 -5.19
C HIS A 377 6.93 16.14 -4.77
N LEU A 378 7.63 15.35 -5.57
CA LEU A 378 7.90 13.94 -5.30
C LEU A 378 9.41 13.72 -5.15
N ILE A 379 9.79 12.92 -4.15
CA ILE A 379 11.18 12.50 -3.93
C ILE A 379 11.27 10.97 -3.87
N ILE A 380 12.15 10.37 -4.67
CA ILE A 380 12.54 8.97 -4.58
C ILE A 380 13.88 8.88 -3.84
N ARG A 381 13.90 8.19 -2.69
CA ARG A 381 15.13 7.92 -1.94
C ARG A 381 15.94 6.86 -2.69
N THR A 382 17.13 7.23 -3.16
CA THR A 382 17.96 6.35 -3.99
C THR A 382 19.03 5.60 -3.21
N ASP A 383 19.35 6.05 -1.97
CA ASP A 383 20.44 5.51 -1.14
C ASP A 383 21.72 5.15 -1.93
N LYS A 384 22.03 5.97 -2.95
CA LYS A 384 23.17 5.86 -3.89
C LYS A 384 23.11 4.71 -4.91
N GLN A 385 21.95 4.10 -5.15
CA GLN A 385 21.72 3.14 -6.23
C GLN A 385 21.17 3.82 -7.48
N ASN A 386 21.40 3.22 -8.65
CA ASN A 386 20.72 3.63 -9.88
C ASN A 386 19.26 3.16 -9.83
N LEU A 387 18.34 4.04 -10.25
CA LEU A 387 16.92 3.74 -10.30
C LEU A 387 16.58 3.05 -11.63
N PRO A 388 15.83 1.94 -11.62
CA PRO A 388 15.23 1.40 -12.84
C PRO A 388 14.21 2.38 -13.44
N ASP A 389 14.16 2.46 -14.77
CA ASP A 389 13.21 3.33 -15.49
C ASP A 389 11.75 3.05 -15.11
N SER A 390 11.42 1.78 -14.85
CA SER A 390 10.09 1.36 -14.38
C SER A 390 9.67 2.05 -13.07
N VAL A 391 10.62 2.34 -12.17
CA VAL A 391 10.33 3.03 -10.89
C VAL A 391 10.06 4.51 -11.13
N ILE A 392 10.81 5.12 -12.05
CA ILE A 392 10.64 6.53 -12.44
C ILE A 392 9.29 6.73 -13.12
N GLU A 393 8.93 5.86 -14.08
CA GLU A 393 7.63 5.87 -14.76
C GLU A 393 6.46 5.73 -13.79
N LYS A 394 6.51 4.73 -12.89
CA LYS A 394 5.48 4.50 -11.86
C LYS A 394 5.35 5.71 -10.92
N ALA A 395 6.46 6.32 -10.53
CA ALA A 395 6.46 7.53 -9.68
C ALA A 395 5.90 8.76 -10.41
N ALA A 396 6.25 8.95 -11.69
CA ALA A 396 5.72 10.02 -12.53
C ALA A 396 4.19 9.91 -12.66
N LYS A 397 3.70 8.70 -12.96
CA LYS A 397 2.26 8.41 -13.01
C LYS A 397 1.56 8.78 -11.72
N LEU A 398 2.14 8.39 -10.59
CA LEU A 398 1.57 8.66 -9.26
C LEU A 398 1.57 10.17 -8.93
N CYS A 399 2.59 10.92 -9.32
CA CYS A 399 2.65 12.38 -9.18
C CYS A 399 1.48 13.07 -9.90
N VAL A 400 1.23 12.67 -11.16
CA VAL A 400 0.10 13.16 -11.97
C VAL A 400 -1.23 12.73 -11.38
N ASP A 401 -1.36 11.45 -11.02
CA ASP A 401 -2.63 10.89 -10.57
C ASP A 401 -3.15 11.52 -9.28
N PHE A 402 -2.26 11.93 -8.38
CA PHE A 402 -2.65 12.55 -7.11
C PHE A 402 -2.70 14.07 -7.14
N SER A 403 -2.04 14.71 -8.10
CA SER A 403 -2.03 16.18 -8.19
C SER A 403 -3.14 16.73 -9.09
N LEU A 404 -3.60 15.97 -10.10
CA LEU A 404 -4.53 16.46 -11.12
C LEU A 404 -5.81 15.65 -11.20
N THR A 405 -6.91 16.33 -11.55
CA THR A 405 -8.24 15.76 -11.77
C THR A 405 -8.57 15.56 -13.25
N GLN A 406 -8.07 16.44 -14.12
CA GLN A 406 -8.38 16.46 -15.54
C GLN A 406 -7.67 15.32 -16.30
N ALA A 407 -8.34 14.77 -17.31
CA ALA A 407 -7.73 13.83 -18.24
C ALA A 407 -6.79 14.59 -19.18
N GLY A 408 -5.69 13.96 -19.57
CA GLY A 408 -4.75 14.58 -20.51
C GLY A 408 -3.38 13.93 -20.51
N ASP A 409 -2.53 14.45 -21.39
CA ASP A 409 -1.12 14.12 -21.43
C ASP A 409 -0.33 15.21 -20.72
N TYR A 410 0.46 14.81 -19.73
CA TYR A 410 1.23 15.71 -18.88
C TYR A 410 2.72 15.39 -19.00
N GLU A 411 3.54 16.43 -18.91
CA GLU A 411 5.00 16.29 -18.89
C GLU A 411 5.49 16.39 -17.45
N VAL A 412 6.22 15.37 -17.00
CA VAL A 412 6.80 15.30 -15.66
C VAL A 412 8.30 15.46 -15.78
N ASP A 413 8.83 16.53 -15.20
CA ASP A 413 10.25 16.75 -15.13
C ASP A 413 10.84 16.05 -13.91
N TYR A 414 12.03 15.49 -14.09
CA TYR A 414 12.78 14.86 -13.01
C TYR A 414 14.28 15.11 -13.13
N CYS A 415 14.93 15.28 -11.98
CA CYS A 415 16.37 15.43 -11.89
C CYS A 415 16.87 14.99 -10.50
N LYS A 416 18.18 15.00 -10.28
CA LYS A 416 18.73 14.77 -8.94
C LYS A 416 18.48 15.99 -8.08
N ARG A 417 18.11 15.79 -6.81
CA ARG A 417 17.79 16.86 -5.86
C ARG A 417 18.84 17.97 -5.79
N ARG A 418 20.13 17.67 -5.92
CA ARG A 418 21.22 18.68 -5.96
C ARG A 418 21.09 19.75 -7.06
N PHE A 419 20.34 19.44 -8.11
CA PHE A 419 20.06 20.32 -9.25
C PHE A 419 18.79 21.16 -9.04
N VAL A 420 18.16 21.05 -7.87
CA VAL A 420 16.96 21.80 -7.51
C VAL A 420 17.33 22.88 -6.50
N LYS A 421 17.13 24.14 -6.85
CA LYS A 421 17.32 25.29 -5.97
C LYS A 421 15.97 25.78 -5.47
N ILE A 422 15.80 25.83 -4.15
CA ILE A 422 14.57 26.35 -3.54
C ILE A 422 14.61 27.87 -3.60
N GLN A 423 13.54 28.47 -4.13
CA GLN A 423 13.33 29.91 -4.18
C GLN A 423 12.43 30.33 -3.00
N GLU A 424 11.28 30.93 -3.27
CA GLU A 424 10.30 31.29 -2.26
C GLU A 424 9.29 30.16 -2.00
N GLY A 425 9.05 29.85 -0.72
CA GLY A 425 8.14 28.78 -0.34
C GLY A 425 8.57 27.43 -0.92
N SER A 426 7.66 26.79 -1.67
CA SER A 426 7.93 25.53 -2.38
C SER A 426 8.33 25.73 -3.85
N ASN A 427 8.46 26.96 -4.33
CA ASN A 427 8.89 27.21 -5.71
C ASN A 427 10.36 26.83 -5.88
N VAL A 428 10.67 26.25 -7.03
CA VAL A 428 12.00 25.74 -7.32
C VAL A 428 12.46 26.16 -8.70
N GLU A 429 13.75 26.41 -8.81
CA GLU A 429 14.47 26.48 -10.08
C GLU A 429 15.28 25.18 -10.20
N TYR A 430 15.29 24.56 -11.37
CA TYR A 430 15.97 23.28 -11.56
C TYR A 430 16.67 23.17 -12.90
N ASP A 431 17.83 22.52 -12.90
CA ASP A 431 18.63 22.27 -14.10
C ASP A 431 18.83 20.76 -14.35
N LYS A 432 19.40 20.43 -15.52
CA LYS A 432 19.79 19.05 -15.90
C LYS A 432 18.69 18.01 -15.68
N TYR A 433 17.47 18.39 -16.05
CA TYR A 433 16.30 17.54 -15.95
C TYR A 433 16.08 16.71 -17.21
N GLN A 434 15.38 15.62 -17.01
CA GLN A 434 14.77 14.80 -18.06
C GLN A 434 13.26 14.88 -17.91
N THR A 435 12.55 14.50 -18.96
CA THR A 435 11.10 14.67 -19.02
C THR A 435 10.44 13.39 -19.46
N LEU A 436 9.36 13.05 -18.77
CA LEU A 436 8.57 11.87 -19.03
C LEU A 436 7.14 12.29 -19.38
N ARG A 437 6.60 11.75 -20.46
CA ARG A 437 5.19 11.96 -20.84
C ARG A 437 4.31 10.94 -20.14
N VAL A 438 3.34 11.44 -19.39
CA VAL A 438 2.42 10.63 -18.59
C VAL A 438 1.00 10.93 -19.04
N ARG A 439 0.31 9.89 -19.50
CA ARG A 439 -1.11 9.97 -19.82
C ARG A 439 -1.95 9.70 -18.58
N LYS A 440 -2.85 10.62 -18.25
CA LYS A 440 -3.88 10.45 -17.23
C LYS A 440 -5.21 10.10 -17.90
N GLU A 441 -5.71 8.92 -17.59
CA GLU A 441 -7.06 8.51 -17.99
C GLU A 441 -8.10 9.32 -17.24
N GLY A 442 -9.19 9.68 -17.92
CA GLY A 442 -10.24 10.52 -17.34
C GLY A 442 -10.93 9.84 -16.17
N ILE A 443 -11.27 10.65 -15.17
CA ILE A 443 -12.04 10.15 -14.04
C ILE A 443 -13.48 9.96 -14.52
N GLU A 444 -13.93 8.74 -14.78
CA GLU A 444 -15.37 8.46 -14.95
C GLU A 444 -16.08 8.74 -13.61
N ILE A 445 -16.54 9.97 -13.43
CA ILE A 445 -17.54 10.33 -12.43
C ILE A 445 -18.88 10.00 -13.06
N ARG A 446 -19.29 8.74 -13.00
CA ARG A 446 -20.71 8.41 -13.18
C ARG A 446 -21.40 8.89 -11.90
N GLU A 447 -22.22 9.94 -12.04
CA GLU A 447 -23.14 10.41 -11.00
C GLU A 447 -24.09 9.32 -10.53
#